data_AF-A0A328NQ66-F1
#
_entry.id   AF-A0A328NQ66-F1
#
_cell.length_a   1.000
_cell.length_b   1.000
_cell.length_c   1.000
_cell.angle_alpha   90.00
_cell.angle_beta   90.00
_cell.angle_gamma   90.00
#
_symmetry.space_group_name_H-M   'P 1'
#
loop_
_entity.id
_entity.type
_entity.pdbx_description
1 polymer ?
#
loop_
_entity_poly.entity_id
_entity_poly.type
_entity_poly.pdbx_seq_one_letter_code
_entity_poly.pdbx_strand_id
1 'polypeptide(L)'
;MTVKRSVSLPDDVADWLDQQPNVSAAITAAVRVQMARAHLDEVLRRAGIEVTEAGRARWRERLATPIPADALAEGRRMLGRAG
;
A
#
# COMPACT_ATOMS: atom_id res chain seq x y z
N MET A 1 -4.45 -2.34 22.56
CA MET A 1 -3.98 -3.63 23.14
C MET A 1 -3.01 -4.29 22.18
N THR A 2 -1.98 -4.94 22.66
CA THR A 2 -0.96 -5.65 21.85
C THR A 2 -0.76 -7.07 22.39
N VAL A 3 -0.42 -8.01 21.51
CA VAL A 3 -0.12 -9.40 21.86
C VAL A 3 1.22 -9.78 21.24
N LYS A 4 2.10 -10.41 22.01
CA LYS A 4 3.40 -10.90 21.52
C LYS A 4 3.22 -12.22 20.76
N ARG A 5 3.87 -12.32 19.61
CA ARG A 5 4.00 -13.54 18.79
C ARG A 5 5.46 -13.73 18.43
N SER A 6 5.91 -14.97 18.38
CA SER A 6 7.27 -15.34 17.94
C SER A 6 7.17 -16.05 16.60
N VAL A 7 8.04 -15.68 15.66
CA VAL A 7 8.13 -16.25 14.31
C VAL A 7 9.60 -16.41 13.92
N SER A 8 9.89 -17.36 13.03
CA SER A 8 11.21 -17.46 12.39
C SER A 8 11.21 -16.66 11.10
N LEU A 9 12.32 -15.99 10.80
CA LEU A 9 12.50 -15.15 9.62
C LEU A 9 13.77 -15.59 8.88
N PRO A 10 13.84 -15.38 7.55
CA PRO A 10 15.09 -15.43 6.81
C PRO A 10 16.13 -14.45 7.38
N ASP A 11 17.41 -14.82 7.31
CA ASP A 11 18.51 -14.05 7.90
C ASP A 11 18.56 -12.62 7.34
N ASP A 12 18.39 -12.46 6.03
CA ASP A 12 18.39 -11.15 5.36
C ASP A 12 17.26 -10.23 5.85
N VAL A 13 16.10 -10.80 6.15
CA VAL A 13 14.96 -10.06 6.70
C VAL A 13 15.21 -9.69 8.16
N ALA A 14 15.79 -10.59 8.95
CA ALA A 14 16.16 -10.31 10.33
C ALA A 14 17.20 -9.18 10.39
N ASP A 15 18.27 -9.27 9.60
CA ASP A 15 19.32 -8.24 9.50
C ASP A 15 18.76 -6.88 9.10
N TRP A 16 17.80 -6.83 8.16
CA TRP A 16 17.14 -5.59 7.78
C TRP A 16 16.25 -5.02 8.90
N LEU A 17 15.54 -5.89 9.61
CA LEU A 17 14.68 -5.48 10.74
C LEU A 17 15.51 -4.92 11.89
N ASP A 18 16.66 -5.53 12.19
CA ASP A 18 17.55 -5.08 13.26
C ASP A 18 18.11 -3.66 13.01
N GLN A 19 18.12 -3.20 11.76
CA GLN A 19 18.49 -1.82 11.40
C GLN A 19 17.34 -0.82 11.59
N GLN A 20 16.11 -1.27 11.86
CA GLN A 20 14.96 -0.38 11.98
C GLN A 20 14.94 0.29 13.36
N PRO A 21 14.72 1.62 13.44
CA PRO A 21 14.59 2.32 14.72
C PRO A 21 13.47 1.75 15.62
N ASN A 22 12.45 1.15 15.00
CA ASN A 22 11.38 0.45 15.70
C ASN A 22 10.82 -0.71 14.87
N VAL A 23 11.34 -1.91 15.12
CA VAL A 23 10.94 -3.16 14.48
C VAL A 23 9.43 -3.39 14.54
N SER A 24 8.82 -3.20 15.71
CA SER A 24 7.40 -3.47 15.90
C SER A 24 6.51 -2.56 15.06
N ALA A 25 6.90 -1.28 14.92
CA ALA A 25 6.20 -0.31 14.09
C ALA A 25 6.35 -0.64 12.61
N ALA A 26 7.56 -0.98 12.16
CA ALA A 26 7.84 -1.38 10.78
C ALA A 26 7.01 -2.60 10.36
N ILE A 27 7.02 -3.67 11.17
CA ILE A 27 6.23 -4.88 10.94
C ILE A 27 4.73 -4.54 10.96
N THR A 28 4.26 -3.79 11.95
CA THR A 28 2.84 -3.44 12.06
C THR A 28 2.37 -2.65 10.84
N ALA A 29 3.17 -1.70 10.35
CA ALA A 29 2.84 -0.92 9.16
C ALA A 29 2.76 -1.83 7.91
N ALA A 30 3.77 -2.67 7.68
CA ALA A 30 3.79 -3.60 6.55
C ALA A 30 2.59 -4.57 6.57
N VAL A 31 2.30 -5.17 7.73
CA VAL A 31 1.16 -6.08 7.90
C VAL A 31 -0.16 -5.35 7.66
N ARG A 32 -0.33 -4.13 8.17
CA ARG A 32 -1.55 -3.33 7.92
C ARG A 32 -1.75 -2.99 6.46
N VAL A 33 -0.69 -2.66 5.73
CA VAL A 33 -0.76 -2.44 4.27
C VAL A 33 -1.23 -3.71 3.57
N GLN A 34 -0.70 -4.88 3.96
CA GLN A 34 -1.11 -6.16 3.39
C GLN A 34 -2.58 -6.49 3.70
N MET A 35 -3.03 -6.27 4.94
CA MET A 35 -4.43 -6.45 5.34
C MET A 35 -5.37 -5.54 4.56
N ALA A 36 -5.02 -4.26 4.41
CA ALA A 36 -5.82 -3.29 3.68
C ALA A 36 -5.95 -3.66 2.19
N ARG A 37 -4.86 -4.12 1.56
CA ARG A 37 -4.87 -4.63 0.18
C ARG A 37 -5.79 -5.83 0.02
N ALA A 38 -5.64 -6.83 0.89
CA ALA A 38 -6.48 -8.03 0.85
C ALA A 38 -7.96 -7.69 1.05
N HIS A 39 -8.26 -6.75 1.95
CA HIS A 39 -9.62 -6.28 2.15
C HIS A 39 -10.19 -5.57 0.91
N LEU A 40 -9.41 -4.69 0.27
CA LEU A 40 -9.84 -4.00 -0.95
C LEU A 40 -10.11 -4.99 -2.09
N ASP A 41 -9.21 -5.95 -2.31
CA ASP A 41 -9.39 -6.98 -3.35
C ASP A 41 -10.68 -7.78 -3.11
N GLU A 42 -10.99 -8.09 -1.85
CA GLU A 42 -12.24 -8.77 -1.47
C GLU A 42 -13.49 -7.92 -1.75
N VAL A 43 -13.45 -6.63 -1.41
CA VAL A 43 -14.57 -5.70 -1.68
C VAL A 43 -14.82 -5.58 -3.17
N LEU A 44 -13.77 -5.44 -3.98
CA LEU A 44 -13.89 -5.36 -5.44
C LEU A 44 -14.45 -6.65 -6.03
N ARG A 45 -13.97 -7.81 -5.56
CA ARG A 45 -14.46 -9.12 -5.97
C ARG A 45 -15.95 -9.29 -5.69
N ARG A 46 -16.44 -8.84 -4.52
CA ARG A 46 -17.87 -8.85 -4.18
C ARG A 46 -18.72 -7.96 -5.07
N ALA A 47 -18.14 -6.88 -5.59
CA ALA A 47 -18.77 -6.02 -6.59
C ALA A 47 -18.70 -6.60 -8.02
N GLY A 48 -18.18 -7.83 -8.20
CA GLY A 48 -18.00 -8.47 -9.50
C GLY A 48 -16.79 -7.95 -10.29
N ILE A 49 -15.89 -7.19 -9.65
CA ILE A 49 -14.68 -6.65 -10.27
C ILE A 49 -13.51 -7.55 -9.89
N GLU A 50 -12.99 -8.28 -10.87
CA GLU A 50 -11.79 -9.11 -10.68
C GLU A 50 -10.51 -8.31 -10.94
N VAL A 51 -9.68 -8.13 -9.91
CA VAL A 51 -8.37 -7.48 -10.06
C VAL A 51 -7.31 -8.51 -10.40
N THR A 52 -6.92 -8.56 -11.67
CA THR A 52 -5.89 -9.48 -12.16
C THR A 52 -4.49 -8.86 -12.07
N GLU A 53 -3.46 -9.71 -11.92
CA GLU A 53 -2.06 -9.25 -11.98
C GLU A 53 -1.72 -8.57 -13.31
N ALA A 54 -2.23 -9.11 -14.42
CA ALA A 54 -2.08 -8.49 -15.73
C ALA A 54 -2.73 -7.10 -15.79
N GLY A 55 -3.91 -6.93 -15.17
CA GLY A 55 -4.56 -5.64 -15.02
C GLY A 55 -3.73 -4.66 -14.19
N ARG A 56 -3.20 -5.11 -13.05
CA ARG A 56 -2.31 -4.31 -12.20
C ARG A 56 -1.04 -3.89 -12.94
N ALA A 57 -0.42 -4.78 -13.70
CA ALA A 57 0.77 -4.48 -14.49
C ALA A 57 0.50 -3.39 -15.53
N ARG A 58 -0.58 -3.53 -16.32
CA ARG A 58 -0.98 -2.51 -17.31
C ARG A 58 -1.23 -1.15 -16.66
N TRP A 59 -1.92 -1.12 -15.52
CA TRP A 59 -2.17 0.13 -14.81
C TRP A 59 -0.91 0.75 -14.23
N ARG A 60 0.01 -0.06 -13.67
CA ARG A 60 1.32 0.44 -13.19
C ARG A 60 2.11 1.11 -14.30
N GLU A 61 2.16 0.50 -15.49
CA GLU A 61 2.83 1.09 -16.65
C GLU A 61 2.19 2.43 -17.06
N ARG A 62 0.86 2.46 -17.16
CA ARG A 62 0.13 3.70 -17.47
C ARG A 62 0.35 4.81 -16.45
N LEU A 63 0.39 4.45 -15.16
CA LEU A 63 0.56 5.39 -14.04
C LEU A 63 2.02 5.74 -13.76
N ALA A 64 2.99 5.10 -14.43
CA ALA A 64 4.40 5.47 -14.31
C ALA A 64 4.68 6.84 -14.95
N THR A 65 3.81 7.30 -15.85
CA THR A 65 3.89 8.65 -16.40
C THR A 65 3.52 9.67 -15.31
N PRO A 66 4.38 10.66 -15.00
CA PRO A 66 4.07 11.69 -14.02
C PRO A 66 2.79 12.44 -14.39
N ILE A 67 1.97 12.74 -13.38
CA ILE A 67 0.77 13.56 -13.58
C ILE A 67 1.21 14.97 -14.03
N PRO A 68 0.65 15.53 -15.12
CA PRO A 68 0.97 16.88 -15.58
C PRO A 68 0.82 17.92 -14.45
N ALA A 69 1.75 18.87 -14.40
CA ALA A 69 1.84 19.83 -13.30
C ALA A 69 0.61 20.75 -13.22
N ASP A 70 0.03 21.09 -14.37
CA ASP A 70 -1.21 21.86 -14.50
C ASP A 70 -2.43 21.08 -13.93
N ALA A 71 -2.53 19.79 -14.23
CA ALA A 71 -3.56 18.91 -13.69
C ALA A 71 -3.44 18.77 -12.16
N LEU A 72 -2.22 18.65 -11.62
CA LEU A 72 -1.98 18.65 -10.17
C LEU A 72 -2.35 19.99 -9.52
N ALA A 73 -2.03 21.11 -10.17
CA ALA A 73 -2.38 22.44 -9.68
C ALA A 73 -3.90 22.65 -9.65
N GLU A 74 -4.62 22.19 -10.67
CA GLU A 74 -6.09 22.25 -10.69
C GLU A 74 -6.70 21.36 -9.59
N GLY A 75 -6.22 20.12 -9.44
CA GLY A 75 -6.71 19.24 -8.38
C GLY A 75 -6.56 19.85 -6.99
N ARG A 76 -5.43 20.53 -6.72
CA ARG A 76 -5.21 21.26 -5.47
C ARG A 76 -6.21 22.41 -5.29
N ARG A 77 -6.50 23.17 -6.35
CA ARG A 77 -7.52 24.23 -6.32
C ARG A 77 -8.92 23.68 -6.02
N MET A 78 -9.29 22.57 -6.64
CA MET A 78 -10.60 21.94 -6.43
C MET A 78 -10.77 21.46 -4.98
N LEU A 79 -9.76 20.79 -4.42
CA LEU A 79 -9.79 20.33 -3.03
C LEU A 79 -9.88 21.49 -2.03
N GLY A 80 -9.19 22.61 -2.31
CA GLY A 80 -9.25 23.81 -1.46
C GLY A 80 -10.58 24.57 -1.50
N ARG A 81 -11.46 24.30 -2.47
CA ARG A 81 -12.82 24.87 -2.53
C ARG A 81 -13.87 23.99 -1.86
N ALA A 82 -13.54 22.73 -1.62
CA ALA A 82 -14.47 21.74 -1.08
C ALA A 82 -14.38 21.58 0.45
N GLY A 83 -13.41 22.23 1.10
CA GLY A 83 -13.27 22.33 2.56
C GLY A 83 -13.58 23.73 3.03
#